data_AF-A0AAU9U4Y7-F1
#
_entry.id   AF-A0AAU9U4Y7-F1
#
_cell.length_a   1.000
_cell.length_b   1.000
_cell.length_c   1.000
_cell.angle_alpha   90.00
_cell.angle_beta   90.00
_cell.angle_gamma   90.00
#
_symmetry.space_group_name_H-M   'P 1'
#
loop_
_entity.id
_entity.type
_entity.pdbx_description
1 polymer ?
#
loop_
_entity_poly.entity_id
_entity_poly.type
_entity_poly.pdbx_seq_one_letter_code
_entity_poly.pdbx_strand_id
1 'polypeptide(L)'
;MMKNDMVWWREYRKRIYKPNARNMSLEMILRRITKKTLKEYTMNCSINGVSSLFDTKISYKERLIRVAIFSVMFGSIFYFLQYLWFGNLAKPLIVTMESTTYPISNIDFPAVTICNFNRISKKALQNYVNKKLVF
;
A
#
# COMPACT_ATOMS: atom_id res chain seq x y z
N MET A 1 36.59 -50.15 26.60
CA MET A 1 36.48 -49.33 25.37
C MET A 1 35.03 -49.22 24.98
N MET A 2 34.52 -47.99 24.89
CA MET A 2 33.09 -47.67 24.82
C MET A 2 32.44 -48.10 23.50
N LYS A 3 31.22 -48.60 23.62
CA LYS A 3 30.34 -49.11 22.57
C LYS A 3 29.98 -47.98 21.61
N ASN A 4 30.21 -48.18 20.31
CA ASN A 4 29.76 -47.27 19.26
C ASN A 4 28.22 -47.24 19.27
N ASP A 5 27.64 -46.25 19.95
CA ASP A 5 26.22 -45.94 19.86
C ASP A 5 25.95 -45.33 18.47
N MET A 6 25.77 -46.22 17.51
CA MET A 6 25.40 -45.89 16.15
C MET A 6 24.00 -45.27 16.19
N VAL A 7 23.95 -43.93 16.19
CA VAL A 7 22.73 -43.13 16.28
C VAL A 7 21.79 -43.50 15.14
N TRP A 8 20.79 -44.34 15.45
CA TRP A 8 19.86 -44.90 14.46
C TRP A 8 19.10 -43.82 13.68
N TRP A 9 18.86 -42.66 14.28
CA TRP A 9 18.24 -41.50 13.64
C TRP A 9 19.05 -40.96 12.45
N ARG A 10 20.38 -41.15 12.45
CA ARG A 10 21.27 -40.70 11.38
C ARG A 10 21.04 -41.52 10.10
N GLU A 11 20.81 -42.82 10.25
CA GLU A 11 20.50 -43.72 9.14
C GLU A 11 19.01 -43.73 8.78
N TYR A 12 18.13 -43.46 9.75
CA TYR A 12 16.71 -43.22 9.51
C TYR A 12 16.48 -42.01 8.60
N ARG A 13 17.16 -40.87 8.86
CA ARG A 13 17.09 -39.68 7.98
C ARG A 13 17.61 -39.94 6.57
N LYS A 14 18.70 -40.69 6.40
CA LYS A 14 19.21 -41.03 5.06
C LYS A 14 18.27 -41.91 4.25
N ARG A 15 17.47 -42.77 4.89
CA ARG A 15 16.46 -43.61 4.21
C ARG A 15 15.22 -42.83 3.79
N ILE A 16 14.76 -41.89 4.59
CA ILE A 16 13.59 -41.05 4.26
C ILE A 16 13.91 -40.06 3.12
N TYR A 17 15.16 -39.58 3.05
CA TYR A 17 15.64 -38.66 2.01
C TYR A 17 16.58 -39.33 1.00
N LYS A 18 16.32 -40.59 0.61
CA LYS A 18 17.02 -41.19 -0.54
C LYS A 18 16.20 -40.88 -1.81
N PRO A 19 16.42 -39.75 -2.51
CA PRO A 19 15.77 -39.56 -3.79
C PRO A 19 16.21 -40.70 -4.70
N ASN A 20 15.26 -41.27 -5.45
CA ASN A 20 15.57 -42.14 -6.57
C ASN A 20 16.26 -41.28 -7.64
N ALA A 21 17.54 -40.96 -7.43
CA ALA A 21 18.32 -39.95 -8.13
C ALA A 21 18.72 -40.34 -9.55
N ARG A 22 18.05 -41.34 -10.13
CA ARG A 22 18.53 -41.97 -11.34
C ARG A 22 18.23 -41.16 -12.60
N ASN A 23 17.20 -40.29 -12.63
CA ASN A 23 16.87 -39.41 -13.79
C ASN A 23 15.86 -38.28 -13.43
N MET A 24 16.08 -37.47 -12.38
CA MET A 24 15.16 -36.36 -12.06
C MET A 24 15.66 -35.05 -12.65
N SER A 25 14.98 -34.56 -13.69
CA SER A 25 15.17 -33.21 -14.24
C SER A 25 14.90 -32.13 -13.17
N LEU A 26 15.61 -31.00 -13.25
CA LEU A 26 15.43 -29.83 -12.37
C LEU A 26 13.96 -29.38 -12.32
N GLU A 27 13.27 -29.42 -13.46
CA GLU A 27 11.82 -29.18 -13.59
C GLU A 27 11.02 -30.04 -12.60
N MET A 28 11.32 -31.33 -12.53
CA MET A 28 10.59 -32.29 -11.71
C MET A 28 10.86 -32.07 -10.22
N ILE A 29 12.10 -31.67 -9.88
CA ILE A 29 12.49 -31.29 -8.52
C ILE A 29 11.75 -30.01 -8.10
N LEU A 30 11.78 -28.98 -8.95
CA LEU A 30 11.14 -27.70 -8.68
C LEU A 30 9.62 -27.85 -8.52
N ARG A 31 8.96 -28.61 -9.39
CA ARG A 31 7.52 -28.93 -9.28
C ARG A 31 7.18 -29.65 -7.97
N ARG A 32 8.05 -30.55 -7.52
CA ARG A 32 7.81 -31.32 -6.29
C ARG A 32 7.97 -30.45 -5.05
N ILE A 33 9.00 -29.61 -5.03
CA ILE A 33 9.25 -28.65 -3.95
C ILE A 33 8.11 -27.63 -3.91
N THR A 34 7.81 -26.96 -5.02
CA THR A 34 6.72 -25.97 -5.10
C THR A 34 5.38 -26.55 -4.67
N LYS A 35 5.01 -27.75 -5.15
CA LYS A 35 3.75 -28.39 -4.74
C LYS A 35 3.71 -28.72 -3.25
N LYS A 36 4.84 -29.15 -2.66
CA LYS A 36 4.92 -29.47 -1.23
C LYS A 36 4.86 -28.21 -0.37
N THR A 37 5.67 -27.20 -0.71
CA THR A 37 5.72 -25.91 -0.01
C THR A 37 4.40 -25.17 -0.12
N LEU A 38 3.77 -25.14 -1.29
CA LEU A 38 2.46 -24.50 -1.49
C LEU A 38 1.40 -25.18 -0.61
N LYS A 39 1.39 -26.52 -0.56
CA LYS A 39 0.46 -27.26 0.29
C LYS A 39 0.67 -26.93 1.78
N GLU A 40 1.91 -26.98 2.26
CA GLU A 40 2.24 -26.64 3.66
C GLU A 40 1.89 -25.18 3.99
N TYR A 41 2.15 -24.25 3.07
CA TYR A 41 1.81 -22.84 3.23
C TYR A 41 0.30 -22.62 3.29
N THR A 42 -0.46 -23.20 2.35
CA THR A 42 -1.93 -23.06 2.32
C THR A 42 -2.63 -23.65 3.54
N MET A 43 -2.03 -24.66 4.19
CA MET A 43 -2.56 -25.25 5.42
C MET A 43 -2.32 -24.38 6.66
N ASN A 44 -1.23 -23.60 6.69
CA ASN A 44 -0.86 -22.74 7.82
C ASN A 44 -1.20 -21.26 7.59
N CYS A 45 -1.79 -20.91 6.45
CA CYS A 45 -2.11 -19.53 6.11
C CYS A 45 -3.31 -19.03 6.93
N SER A 46 -3.24 -17.81 7.44
CA SER A 46 -4.32 -17.16 8.19
C SER A 46 -5.54 -16.80 7.32
N ILE A 47 -5.44 -16.94 5.99
CA ILE A 47 -6.58 -16.74 5.09
C ILE A 47 -7.39 -18.04 5.04
N ASN A 48 -8.49 -18.05 5.81
CA ASN A 48 -9.39 -19.20 5.97
C ASN A 48 -9.92 -19.79 4.65
N GLY A 49 -10.02 -18.98 3.58
CA GLY A 49 -10.52 -19.42 2.28
C GLY A 49 -9.49 -20.15 1.41
N VAL A 50 -8.19 -20.04 1.70
CA VAL A 50 -7.15 -20.58 0.82
C VAL A 50 -6.96 -22.08 1.04
N SER A 51 -7.03 -22.56 2.29
CA SER A 51 -6.96 -23.99 2.61
C SER A 51 -8.10 -24.79 1.93
N SER A 52 -9.30 -24.20 1.88
CA SER A 52 -10.48 -24.83 1.29
C SER A 52 -10.48 -24.82 -0.26
N LEU A 53 -9.64 -24.02 -0.91
CA LEU A 53 -9.46 -24.02 -2.37
C LEU A 53 -8.54 -25.14 -2.87
N PHE A 54 -7.59 -25.57 -2.04
CA PHE A 54 -6.58 -26.56 -2.39
C PHE A 54 -6.88 -27.97 -1.87
N ASP A 55 -8.02 -28.18 -1.22
CA ASP A 55 -8.43 -29.51 -0.79
C ASP A 55 -8.75 -30.40 -2.00
N THR A 56 -8.01 -31.50 -2.12
CA THR A 56 -8.07 -32.46 -3.24
C THR A 56 -9.25 -33.42 -3.17
N LYS A 57 -10.02 -33.42 -2.07
CA LYS A 57 -11.15 -34.36 -1.86
C LYS A 57 -12.49 -33.90 -2.43
N ILE A 58 -12.51 -32.76 -3.11
CA ILE A 58 -13.74 -32.05 -3.48
C ILE A 58 -14.09 -32.30 -4.95
N SER A 59 -15.39 -32.39 -5.25
CA SER A 59 -15.90 -32.57 -6.61
C SER A 59 -15.51 -31.40 -7.53
N TYR A 60 -15.26 -31.68 -8.81
CA TYR A 60 -14.81 -30.68 -9.80
C TYR A 60 -15.75 -29.47 -9.91
N LYS A 61 -17.07 -29.69 -9.81
CA LYS A 61 -18.07 -28.61 -9.89
C LYS A 61 -17.93 -27.62 -8.74
N GLU A 62 -17.78 -28.13 -7.53
CA GLU A 62 -17.63 -27.30 -6.33
C GLU A 62 -16.30 -26.55 -6.33
N ARG A 63 -15.24 -27.16 -6.87
CA ARG A 63 -13.95 -26.50 -7.06
C ARG A 63 -14.05 -25.29 -7.98
N LEU A 64 -14.79 -25.38 -9.09
CA LEU A 64 -15.01 -24.25 -10.00
C LEU A 64 -15.76 -23.10 -9.30
N ILE A 65 -16.79 -23.42 -8.52
CA ILE A 65 -17.55 -22.41 -7.75
C ILE A 65 -16.64 -21.68 -6.76
N ARG A 66 -15.80 -22.41 -6.01
CA ARG A 66 -14.87 -21.81 -5.05
C ARG A 66 -13.83 -20.92 -5.73
N VAL A 67 -13.28 -21.35 -6.86
CA VAL A 67 -12.33 -20.55 -7.66
C VAL A 67 -13.01 -19.28 -8.20
N ALA A 68 -14.25 -19.39 -8.68
CA ALA A 68 -15.00 -18.24 -9.15
C ALA A 68 -15.24 -17.22 -8.02
N ILE A 69 -15.68 -17.68 -6.84
CA ILE A 69 -15.87 -16.81 -5.67
C ILE A 69 -14.56 -16.12 -5.27
N PHE A 70 -13.45 -16.88 -5.20
CA PHE A 70 -12.15 -16.32 -4.87
C PHE A 70 -11.68 -15.28 -5.88
N SER A 71 -11.90 -15.54 -7.18
CA SER A 71 -11.58 -14.59 -8.25
C SER A 71 -12.40 -13.31 -8.15
N VAL A 72 -13.69 -13.42 -7.83
CA VAL A 72 -14.57 -12.26 -7.64
C VAL A 72 -14.12 -11.45 -6.43
N MET A 73 -13.78 -12.11 -5.32
CA MET A 73 -13.23 -11.44 -4.13
C MET A 73 -11.91 -10.71 -4.42
N PHE A 74 -10.99 -11.34 -5.15
CA PHE A 74 -9.74 -10.69 -5.54
C PHE A 74 -9.97 -9.49 -6.46
N GLY A 75 -10.89 -9.64 -7.44
CA GLY A 75 -11.25 -8.57 -8.36
C GLY A 75 -11.89 -7.38 -7.65
N SER A 76 -12.80 -7.63 -6.69
CA SER A 76 -13.44 -6.56 -5.93
C SER A 76 -12.45 -5.83 -5.03
N ILE A 77 -11.55 -6.55 -4.34
CA ILE A 77 -10.49 -5.94 -3.53
C ILE A 77 -9.63 -5.02 -4.40
N PHE A 78 -9.19 -5.49 -5.58
CA PHE A 78 -8.35 -4.69 -6.46
C PHE A 78 -9.09 -3.45 -6.98
N TYR A 79 -10.36 -3.60 -7.36
CA TYR A 79 -11.22 -2.49 -7.78
C TYR A 79 -11.38 -1.44 -6.67
N PHE A 80 -11.72 -1.85 -5.45
CA PHE A 80 -11.85 -0.94 -4.32
C PHE A 80 -10.53 -0.28 -3.94
N LEU A 81 -9.43 -1.01 -3.98
CA LEU A 81 -8.11 -0.46 -3.70
C LEU A 81 -7.75 0.63 -4.70
N GLN A 82 -8.00 0.40 -5.99
CA GLN A 82 -7.82 1.39 -7.04
C GLN A 82 -8.74 2.60 -6.80
N TYR A 83 -10.03 2.37 -6.59
CA TYR A 83 -10.99 3.44 -6.34
C TYR A 83 -10.60 4.31 -5.14
N LEU A 84 -10.18 3.69 -4.03
CA LEU A 84 -9.71 4.39 -2.84
C LEU A 84 -8.41 5.14 -3.10
N TRP A 85 -7.47 4.55 -3.84
CA TRP A 85 -6.20 5.20 -4.19
C TRP A 85 -6.44 6.48 -4.99
N PHE A 86 -7.25 6.41 -6.05
CA PHE A 86 -7.57 7.58 -6.87
C PHE A 86 -8.47 8.59 -6.15
N GLY A 87 -9.41 8.13 -5.32
CA GLY A 87 -10.34 9.00 -4.60
C GLY A 87 -9.73 9.70 -3.38
N ASN A 88 -8.82 9.05 -2.66
CA ASN A 88 -8.28 9.55 -1.39
C ASN A 88 -6.81 9.93 -1.44
N LEU A 89 -5.95 9.25 -2.21
CA LEU A 89 -4.52 9.59 -2.20
C LEU A 89 -4.17 10.65 -3.25
N ALA A 90 -4.99 10.79 -4.30
CA ALA A 90 -4.74 11.79 -5.31
C ALA A 90 -5.03 13.22 -4.80
N LYS A 91 -6.15 13.45 -4.08
CA LYS A 91 -6.51 14.76 -3.49
C LYS A 91 -7.59 14.64 -2.39
N PRO A 92 -7.27 14.86 -1.10
CA PRO A 92 -8.29 15.33 -0.17
C PRO A 92 -7.75 16.45 0.70
N LEU A 93 -7.74 17.68 0.17
CA LEU A 93 -7.78 18.85 1.05
C LEU A 93 -9.23 18.96 1.55
N ILE A 94 -9.54 18.24 2.63
CA ILE A 94 -10.85 18.37 3.31
C ILE A 94 -10.79 19.68 4.10
N VAL A 95 -11.23 20.79 3.50
CA VAL A 95 -11.36 22.06 4.21
C VAL A 95 -12.67 22.04 4.97
N THR A 96 -12.61 21.61 6.23
CA THR A 96 -13.73 21.77 7.16
C THR A 96 -13.76 23.23 7.62
N MET A 97 -14.71 24.00 7.10
CA MET A 97 -15.01 25.34 7.58
C MET A 97 -15.77 25.20 8.91
N GLU A 98 -15.05 25.13 10.02
CA GLU A 98 -15.68 25.30 11.33
C GLU A 98 -15.92 26.80 11.54
N SER A 99 -17.19 27.20 11.54
CA SER A 99 -17.59 28.52 12.03
C SER A 99 -17.43 28.52 13.55
N THR A 100 -16.20 28.71 14.03
CA THR A 100 -16.00 29.04 15.42
C THR A 100 -16.64 30.42 15.62
N THR A 101 -17.65 30.50 16.48
CA THR A 101 -18.22 31.77 16.92
C THR A 101 -17.17 32.45 17.77
N TYR A 102 -16.13 32.97 17.12
CA TYR A 102 -15.05 33.66 17.78
C TYR A 102 -15.63 34.98 18.32
N PRO A 103 -15.62 35.19 19.64
CA PRO A 103 -16.25 36.37 20.22
C PRO A 103 -15.56 37.62 19.69
N ILE A 104 -16.37 38.58 19.23
CA ILE A 104 -15.92 39.83 18.58
C ILE A 104 -14.91 40.60 19.45
N SER A 105 -14.96 40.40 20.76
CA SER A 105 -14.08 41.03 21.76
C SER A 105 -12.61 40.62 21.70
N ASN A 106 -12.25 39.48 21.07
CA ASN A 106 -10.87 38.99 21.03
C ASN A 106 -10.20 39.13 19.64
N ILE A 107 -10.87 39.75 18.67
CA ILE A 107 -10.35 39.84 17.30
C ILE A 107 -9.35 40.99 17.23
N ASP A 108 -8.10 40.70 16.86
CA ASP A 108 -7.11 41.73 16.61
C ASP A 108 -7.58 42.67 15.49
N PHE A 109 -7.55 43.98 15.74
CA PHE A 109 -7.94 44.96 14.75
C PHE A 109 -6.98 44.90 13.55
N PRO A 110 -7.48 44.73 12.31
CA PRO A 110 -6.62 44.59 11.16
C PRO A 110 -5.83 45.88 10.89
N ALA A 111 -4.65 45.75 10.29
CA ALA A 111 -3.90 46.90 9.85
C ALA A 111 -4.67 47.67 8.76
N VAL A 112 -5.20 48.84 9.10
CA VAL A 112 -5.87 49.72 8.14
C VAL A 112 -4.83 50.62 7.50
N THR A 113 -4.57 50.40 6.21
CA THR A 113 -3.71 51.29 5.42
C THR A 113 -4.57 52.29 4.67
N ILE A 114 -4.44 53.57 5.01
CA ILE A 114 -5.13 54.67 4.30
C ILE A 114 -4.14 55.29 3.32
N CYS A 115 -4.44 55.15 2.03
CA CYS A 115 -3.71 55.82 0.97
C CYS A 115 -4.48 57.07 0.51
N ASN A 116 -3.76 58.17 0.30
CA ASN A 116 -4.34 59.33 -0.38
C ASN A 116 -4.68 58.95 -1.84
N PHE A 117 -5.85 59.36 -2.33
CA PHE A 117 -6.20 59.22 -3.75
C PHE A 117 -5.22 59.96 -4.65
N ASN A 118 -4.65 61.08 -4.16
CA ASN A 118 -3.64 61.78 -4.90
C ASN A 118 -2.26 61.10 -4.73
N ARG A 119 -1.77 60.51 -5.82
CA ARG A 119 -0.48 59.82 -5.89
C ARG A 119 0.73 60.74 -5.70
N ILE A 120 0.61 62.04 -6.01
CA ILE A 120 1.74 63.00 -5.98
C ILE A 120 1.30 64.35 -5.42
N SER A 121 2.00 64.86 -4.40
CA SER A 121 1.79 66.23 -3.91
C SER A 121 2.16 67.27 -4.98
N LYS A 122 1.33 68.31 -5.13
CA LYS A 122 1.57 69.43 -6.06
C LYS A 122 2.97 70.04 -5.89
N LYS A 123 3.47 70.13 -4.65
CA LYS A 123 4.80 70.65 -4.34
C LYS A 123 5.91 69.73 -4.86
N ALA A 124 5.74 68.42 -4.70
CA ALA A 124 6.70 67.44 -5.22
C ALA A 124 6.75 67.47 -6.76
N LEU A 125 5.59 67.63 -7.41
CA LEU A 125 5.51 67.78 -8.86
C LEU A 125 6.21 69.07 -9.35
N GLN A 126 5.95 70.21 -8.71
CA GLN A 126 6.61 71.48 -9.08
C GLN A 126 8.14 71.41 -8.90
N ASN A 127 8.62 70.80 -7.82
CA ASN A 127 10.05 70.60 -7.60
C ASN A 127 10.67 69.67 -8.65
N TYR A 128 9.97 68.60 -9.05
CA TYR A 128 10.42 67.71 -10.11
C TYR A 128 10.55 68.44 -11.46
N VAL A 129 9.54 69.24 -11.83
CA VAL A 129 9.55 70.03 -13.07
C VAL A 129 10.67 71.08 -13.05
N ASN A 130 10.81 71.85 -11.97
CA ASN A 130 11.87 72.86 -11.86
C ASN A 130 13.28 72.25 -11.91
N LYS A 131 13.51 71.10 -11.27
CA LYS A 131 14.81 70.41 -11.36
C LYS A 131 15.11 69.90 -12.77
N LYS A 132 14.07 69.56 -13.55
CA LYS A 132 14.20 69.07 -14.93
C LYS A 132 14.38 70.20 -15.95
N LEU A 133 13.90 71.41 -15.68
CA LEU A 133 14.03 72.59 -16.55
C LEU A 133 15.34 73.37 -16.38
N VAL A 134 16.21 72.95 -15.46
CA VAL A 134 17.52 73.58 -15.17
C VAL A 134 18.70 72.78 -15.77
N PHE A 135 18.40 71.75 -16.59
CA PHE A 135 19.37 71.07 -17.46
C PHE A 135 19.12 71.44 -18.93
#